data_AF-A0A0S8J036-F1
#
_entry.id   AF-A0A0S8J036-F1
#
_cell.length_a   1.000
_cell.length_b   1.000
_cell.length_c   1.000
_cell.angle_alpha   90.00
_cell.angle_beta   90.00
_cell.angle_gamma   90.00
#
_symmetry.space_group_name_H-M   'P 1'
#
loop_
_entity.id
_entity.type
_entity.pdbx_description
1 polymer ?
#
loop_
_entity_poly.entity_id
_entity_poly.type
_entity_poly.pdbx_seq_one_letter_code
_entity_poly.pdbx_strand_id
1 'polypeptide(L)'
;MNLLPFILLFLCIAFGCSRPVKPKSDFITIKLGGLTFVKYFDLLEKVIFEGDQAIRLSDFIDSTITDYPQIYAYRVIGSDGFYAATKGSPDNVWDHMQKGYLKLDNRRAVFDPSLDLLGRYYVKDVEAIELLRKIETRFEEEEDFTFSLIMDMIVATYLDSTDSFYDGRPGIKLSDFIINSLTPAPENYTYTLLSAEGDQRVFSWFELQTGWWLLNLDVTKFFPDLGADSRIIHLQTIELIDKTE
;
A
#
# COMPACT_ATOMS: atom_id res chain seq x y z
N MET A 1 9.03 -82.54 -20.77
CA MET A 1 9.61 -81.37 -21.48
C MET A 1 8.43 -80.48 -21.89
N ASN A 2 8.11 -79.48 -21.07
CA ASN A 2 8.33 -78.04 -21.30
C ASN A 2 7.46 -77.52 -22.47
N LEU A 3 6.63 -76.47 -22.37
CA LEU A 3 6.81 -75.18 -21.68
C LEU A 3 5.47 -74.61 -21.14
N LEU A 4 5.55 -73.95 -19.98
CA LEU A 4 4.59 -72.95 -19.48
C LEU A 4 4.82 -71.61 -20.21
N PRO A 5 3.78 -70.77 -20.42
CA PRO A 5 3.97 -69.38 -20.81
C PRO A 5 4.26 -68.49 -19.60
N PHE A 6 5.35 -67.73 -19.68
CA PHE A 6 5.75 -66.69 -18.73
C PHE A 6 4.82 -65.46 -18.89
N ILE A 7 4.03 -65.15 -17.88
CA ILE A 7 3.30 -63.88 -17.78
C ILE A 7 4.27 -62.85 -17.19
N LEU A 8 4.67 -61.87 -17.99
CA LEU A 8 5.46 -60.72 -17.55
C LEU A 8 4.51 -59.68 -16.94
N LEU A 9 4.50 -59.59 -15.61
CA LEU A 9 3.79 -58.53 -14.88
C LEU A 9 4.65 -57.26 -14.89
N PHE A 10 4.25 -56.26 -15.68
CA PHE A 10 4.88 -54.93 -15.69
C PHE A 10 4.46 -54.17 -14.43
N LEU A 11 5.36 -54.09 -13.45
CA LEU A 11 5.20 -53.29 -12.25
C LEU A 11 5.63 -51.84 -12.57
N CYS A 12 4.70 -51.00 -13.00
CA CYS A 12 4.93 -49.55 -13.12
C CYS A 12 4.95 -48.93 -11.71
N ILE A 13 6.15 -48.79 -11.14
CA ILE A 13 6.37 -47.96 -9.95
C ILE A 13 6.27 -46.50 -10.41
N ALA A 14 5.13 -45.88 -10.12
CA ALA A 14 4.96 -44.44 -10.25
C ALA A 14 5.83 -43.76 -9.18
N PHE A 15 7.05 -43.36 -9.56
CA PHE A 15 7.81 -42.37 -8.82
C PHE A 15 7.07 -41.04 -8.91
N GLY A 16 6.20 -40.79 -7.94
CA GLY A 16 5.70 -39.45 -7.66
C GLY A 16 6.91 -38.56 -7.39
N CYS A 17 7.21 -37.66 -8.32
CA CYS A 17 8.10 -36.54 -8.06
C CYS A 17 7.44 -35.65 -7.02
N SER A 18 7.62 -35.95 -5.73
CA SER A 18 7.41 -34.96 -4.69
C SER A 18 8.49 -33.89 -4.89
N ARG A 19 8.07 -32.71 -5.36
CA ARG A 19 8.96 -31.54 -5.36
C ARG A 19 9.42 -31.36 -3.91
N PRO A 20 10.73 -31.19 -3.64
CA PRO A 20 11.20 -30.92 -2.30
C PRO A 20 10.49 -29.65 -1.80
N VAL A 21 9.73 -29.79 -0.71
CA VAL A 21 9.14 -28.64 -0.02
C VAL A 21 10.32 -27.86 0.52
N LYS A 22 10.64 -26.73 -0.11
CA LYS A 22 11.66 -25.82 0.38
C LYS A 22 11.24 -25.43 1.80
N PRO A 23 12.08 -25.60 2.83
CA PRO A 23 11.73 -25.18 4.17
C PRO A 23 11.33 -23.70 4.10
N LYS A 24 10.12 -23.39 4.59
CA LYS A 24 9.64 -22.02 4.65
C LYS A 24 10.63 -21.26 5.54
N SER A 25 11.14 -20.15 5.04
CA SER A 25 11.99 -19.29 5.84
C SER A 25 11.20 -18.71 7.01
N ASP A 26 11.83 -18.57 8.17
CA ASP A 26 11.21 -17.99 9.38
C ASP A 26 11.25 -16.45 9.36
N PHE A 27 11.05 -15.86 8.18
CA PHE A 27 11.02 -14.42 7.97
C PHE A 27 10.20 -14.04 6.73
N ILE A 28 9.78 -12.78 6.70
CA ILE A 28 9.38 -12.07 5.47
C ILE A 28 10.26 -10.84 5.26
N THR A 29 10.18 -10.27 4.06
CA THR A 29 10.83 -9.00 3.74
C THR A 29 9.83 -7.87 3.69
N ILE A 30 10.21 -6.69 4.17
CA ILE A 30 9.45 -5.46 4.03
C ILE A 30 10.20 -4.56 3.05
N LYS A 31 9.50 -4.05 2.04
CA LYS A 31 10.09 -3.21 0.98
C LYS A 31 9.52 -1.80 1.07
N LEU A 32 10.40 -0.81 1.02
CA LEU A 32 10.03 0.61 0.97
C LEU A 32 10.98 1.33 0.00
N GLY A 33 10.47 1.66 -1.19
CA GLY A 33 11.30 2.18 -2.26
C GLY A 33 12.47 1.23 -2.59
N GLY A 34 13.70 1.74 -2.50
CA GLY A 34 14.92 0.93 -2.70
C GLY A 34 15.40 0.16 -1.47
N LEU A 35 14.72 0.28 -0.33
CA LEU A 35 15.13 -0.34 0.93
C LEU A 35 14.43 -1.69 1.15
N THR A 36 15.14 -2.62 1.78
CA THR A 36 14.61 -3.92 2.18
C THR A 36 14.96 -4.21 3.64
N PHE A 37 13.95 -4.56 4.42
CA PHE A 37 14.06 -4.92 5.83
C PHE A 37 13.69 -6.39 5.98
N VAL A 38 14.45 -7.14 6.79
CA VAL A 38 14.13 -8.54 7.10
C VAL A 38 13.47 -8.59 8.47
N LYS A 39 12.30 -9.20 8.55
CA LYS A 39 11.56 -9.36 9.80
C LYS A 39 11.43 -10.85 10.14
N TYR A 40 12.14 -11.25 11.18
CA TYR A 40 12.17 -12.63 11.66
C TYR A 40 10.99 -12.91 12.60
N PHE A 41 10.35 -14.07 12.44
CA PHE A 41 9.13 -14.43 13.18
C PHE A 41 9.38 -14.66 14.67
N ASP A 42 10.57 -15.11 15.05
CA ASP A 42 10.96 -15.34 16.44
C ASP A 42 11.08 -14.04 17.25
N LEU A 43 11.31 -12.90 16.60
CA LEU A 43 11.42 -11.59 17.24
C LEU A 43 10.08 -10.84 17.40
N LEU A 44 9.01 -11.31 16.75
CA LEU A 44 7.70 -10.64 16.78
C LEU A 44 6.76 -11.27 17.81
N GLU A 45 5.75 -10.53 18.26
CA GLU A 45 4.72 -11.08 19.13
C GLU A 45 3.87 -12.12 18.39
N LYS A 46 3.51 -13.20 19.08
CA LYS A 46 2.68 -14.28 18.52
C LYS A 46 1.33 -14.25 19.20
N VAL A 47 0.28 -14.27 18.39
CA VAL A 47 -1.12 -14.25 18.83
C VAL A 47 -1.82 -15.52 18.37
N ILE A 48 -2.98 -15.80 18.94
CA ILE A 48 -3.89 -16.85 18.46
C ILE A 48 -5.02 -16.19 17.67
N PHE A 49 -5.19 -16.60 16.41
CA PHE A 49 -6.26 -16.15 15.53
C PHE A 49 -6.95 -17.37 14.91
N GLU A 50 -8.26 -17.51 15.14
CA GLU A 50 -9.06 -18.67 14.70
C GLU A 50 -8.49 -20.04 15.14
N GLY A 51 -7.81 -20.08 16.29
CA GLY A 51 -7.21 -21.29 16.83
C GLY A 51 -5.79 -21.59 16.32
N ASP A 52 -5.27 -20.81 15.37
CA ASP A 52 -3.93 -20.95 14.82
C ASP A 52 -2.98 -19.89 15.40
N GLN A 53 -1.69 -20.22 15.50
CA GLN A 53 -0.66 -19.23 15.84
C GLN A 53 -0.41 -18.30 14.65
N ALA A 54 -0.41 -16.99 14.91
CA ALA A 54 -0.24 -15.96 13.91
C ALA A 54 0.59 -14.78 14.43
N ILE A 55 1.00 -13.91 13.51
CA ILE A 55 1.61 -12.59 13.79
C ILE A 55 0.70 -11.53 13.16
N ARG A 56 0.44 -10.41 13.83
CA ARG A 56 -0.36 -9.33 13.21
C ARG A 56 0.44 -8.71 12.07
N LEU A 57 -0.23 -8.39 10.96
CA LEU A 57 0.46 -7.80 9.80
C LEU A 57 1.06 -6.42 10.14
N SER A 58 0.42 -5.67 11.05
CA SER A 58 0.95 -4.40 11.58
C SER A 58 2.29 -4.55 12.32
N ASP A 59 2.55 -5.70 12.95
CA ASP A 59 3.76 -5.89 13.78
C ASP A 59 5.04 -5.99 12.92
N PHE A 60 4.89 -6.19 11.61
CA PHE A 60 5.99 -6.12 10.67
C PHE A 60 6.41 -4.69 10.34
N ILE A 61 5.59 -3.70 10.69
CA ILE A 61 5.81 -2.28 10.38
C ILE A 61 6.09 -1.53 11.68
N ASP A 62 7.33 -1.09 11.86
CA ASP A 62 7.77 -0.32 13.02
C ASP A 62 8.43 1.00 12.60
N SER A 63 8.83 1.83 13.57
CA SER A 63 9.46 3.13 13.33
C SER A 63 10.81 3.05 12.61
N THR A 64 11.41 1.85 12.49
CA THR A 64 12.60 1.69 11.64
C THR A 64 12.26 1.69 10.14
N ILE A 65 10.98 1.47 9.81
CA ILE A 65 10.44 1.49 8.44
C ILE A 65 9.75 2.83 8.17
N THR A 66 8.81 3.24 9.00
CA THR A 66 8.08 4.51 8.87
C THR A 66 7.44 4.94 10.19
N ASP A 67 7.44 6.23 10.46
CA ASP A 67 6.70 6.83 11.58
C ASP A 67 5.22 7.09 11.23
N TYR A 68 4.88 7.11 9.94
CA TYR A 68 3.54 7.41 9.41
C TYR A 68 3.02 6.26 8.56
N PRO A 69 2.57 5.14 9.15
CA PRO A 69 2.11 3.99 8.39
C PRO A 69 0.83 4.26 7.57
N GLN A 70 0.02 5.23 7.97
CA GLN A 70 -1.25 5.55 7.30
C GLN A 70 -1.09 6.14 5.90
N ILE A 71 0.07 6.74 5.57
CA ILE A 71 0.34 7.33 4.24
C ILE A 71 0.74 6.30 3.18
N TYR A 72 0.74 5.01 3.54
CA TYR A 72 1.12 3.90 2.66
C TYR A 72 -0.06 2.96 2.40
N ALA A 73 -0.12 2.46 1.17
CA ALA A 73 -0.80 1.22 0.85
C ALA A 73 0.19 0.05 1.01
N TYR A 74 -0.34 -1.13 1.30
CA TYR A 74 0.40 -2.31 1.67
C TYR A 74 0.10 -3.45 0.70
N ARG A 75 1.09 -3.82 -0.08
CA ARG A 75 0.99 -4.94 -1.01
C ARG A 75 1.55 -6.18 -0.34
N VAL A 76 0.65 -7.09 0.06
CA VAL A 76 1.02 -8.41 0.59
C VAL A 76 1.30 -9.35 -0.58
N ILE A 77 2.53 -9.86 -0.66
CA ILE A 77 3.03 -10.61 -1.83
C ILE A 77 3.31 -12.07 -1.43
N GLY A 78 2.68 -13.00 -2.16
CA GLY A 78 2.94 -14.43 -2.07
C GLY A 78 4.21 -14.82 -2.81
N SER A 79 4.80 -15.97 -2.46
CA SER A 79 6.02 -16.46 -3.10
C SER A 79 5.91 -16.79 -4.60
N ASP A 80 4.69 -16.83 -5.13
CA ASP A 80 4.38 -16.94 -6.55
C ASP A 80 4.25 -15.57 -7.25
N GLY A 81 4.48 -14.47 -6.53
CA GLY A 81 4.30 -13.10 -6.98
C GLY A 81 2.85 -12.62 -6.95
N PHE A 82 1.91 -13.40 -6.41
CA PHE A 82 0.51 -12.99 -6.31
C PHE A 82 0.31 -11.92 -5.23
N TYR A 83 -0.52 -10.92 -5.55
CA TYR A 83 -1.07 -9.94 -4.63
C TYR A 83 -2.44 -9.45 -5.13
N ALA A 84 -3.26 -8.86 -4.26
CA ALA A 84 -4.68 -8.55 -4.54
C ALA A 84 -4.89 -7.68 -5.79
N ALA A 85 -4.04 -6.67 -6.01
CA ALA A 85 -4.11 -5.77 -7.16
C ALA A 85 -3.87 -6.45 -8.52
N THR A 86 -3.21 -7.61 -8.57
CA THR A 86 -3.13 -8.41 -9.81
C THR A 86 -4.50 -8.92 -10.31
N LYS A 87 -5.54 -8.84 -9.48
CA LYS A 87 -6.92 -9.20 -9.82
C LYS A 87 -7.88 -8.02 -9.80
N GLY A 88 -7.37 -6.79 -9.71
CA GLY A 88 -8.19 -5.57 -9.77
C GLY A 88 -8.83 -5.17 -8.45
N SER A 89 -8.23 -5.54 -7.31
CA SER A 89 -8.60 -4.93 -6.02
C SER A 89 -7.48 -4.06 -5.50
N PRO A 90 -7.80 -2.97 -4.80
CA PRO A 90 -6.76 -2.09 -4.27
C PRO A 90 -5.81 -2.83 -3.32
N ASP A 91 -4.60 -2.31 -3.16
CA ASP A 91 -3.68 -2.77 -2.13
C ASP A 91 -4.24 -2.47 -0.72
N ASN A 92 -3.77 -3.18 0.31
CA ASN A 92 -4.28 -3.03 1.67
C ASN A 92 -4.00 -1.63 2.22
N VAL A 93 -4.88 -1.13 3.10
CA VAL A 93 -4.63 0.11 3.86
C VAL A 93 -4.23 -0.21 5.29
N TRP A 94 -3.79 0.80 6.06
CA TRP A 94 -3.29 0.56 7.42
C TRP A 94 -4.30 -0.13 8.34
N ASP A 95 -5.59 0.23 8.27
CA ASP A 95 -6.64 -0.45 9.05
C ASP A 95 -6.70 -1.95 8.73
N HIS A 96 -6.52 -2.34 7.45
CA HIS A 96 -6.44 -3.75 7.08
C HIS A 96 -5.22 -4.43 7.71
N MET A 97 -4.08 -3.74 7.80
CA MET A 97 -2.86 -4.28 8.41
C MET A 97 -3.03 -4.50 9.92
N GLN A 98 -3.72 -3.58 10.61
CA GLN A 98 -4.00 -3.69 12.04
C GLN A 98 -4.95 -4.84 12.39
N LYS A 99 -5.85 -5.18 11.46
CA LYS A 99 -6.81 -6.29 11.57
C LYS A 99 -6.42 -7.51 10.73
N GLY A 100 -5.18 -7.54 10.24
CA GLY A 100 -4.63 -8.60 9.40
C GLY A 100 -3.67 -9.47 10.18
N TYR A 101 -3.57 -10.75 9.80
CA TYR A 101 -2.74 -11.75 10.46
C TYR A 101 -2.00 -12.61 9.43
N LEU A 102 -0.75 -12.95 9.72
CA LEU A 102 0.01 -13.97 9.03
C LEU A 102 -0.04 -15.27 9.84
N LYS A 103 -0.79 -16.28 9.38
CA LYS A 103 -0.79 -17.62 10.00
C LYS A 103 0.55 -18.32 9.78
N LEU A 104 1.19 -18.81 10.83
CA LEU A 104 2.58 -19.29 10.76
C LEU A 104 2.73 -20.68 10.14
N ASP A 105 1.75 -21.55 10.31
CA ASP A 105 1.74 -22.92 9.78
C ASP A 105 1.88 -22.95 8.23
N ASN A 106 1.22 -22.00 7.57
CA ASN A 106 1.08 -21.96 6.12
C ASN A 106 1.46 -20.61 5.50
N ARG A 107 1.89 -19.63 6.29
CA ARG A 107 2.25 -18.26 5.85
C ARG A 107 1.13 -17.60 5.05
N ARG A 108 -0.12 -17.82 5.43
CA ARG A 108 -1.27 -17.18 4.78
C ARG A 108 -1.60 -15.88 5.48
N ALA A 109 -1.68 -14.80 4.70
CA ALA A 109 -2.34 -13.59 5.15
C ALA A 109 -3.86 -13.83 5.20
N VAL A 110 -4.44 -13.52 6.35
CA VAL A 110 -5.88 -13.55 6.61
C VAL A 110 -6.26 -12.26 7.32
N PHE A 111 -7.53 -11.91 7.30
CA PHE A 111 -8.03 -10.64 7.83
C PHE A 111 -9.24 -10.87 8.70
N ASP A 112 -9.46 -9.96 9.65
CA ASP A 112 -10.67 -9.95 10.47
C ASP A 112 -11.92 -9.90 9.58
N PRO A 113 -12.92 -10.79 9.77
CA PRO A 113 -14.13 -10.81 8.97
C PRO A 113 -14.93 -9.49 8.98
N SER A 114 -14.77 -8.65 10.02
CA SER A 114 -15.43 -7.35 10.09
C SER A 114 -15.01 -6.36 9.01
N LEU A 115 -13.88 -6.63 8.32
CA LEU A 115 -13.44 -5.82 7.18
C LEU A 115 -14.16 -6.13 5.87
N ASP A 116 -14.92 -7.22 5.79
CA ASP A 116 -15.62 -7.68 4.58
C ASP A 116 -14.75 -7.73 3.31
N LEU A 117 -13.47 -8.11 3.47
CA LEU A 117 -12.53 -8.15 2.36
C LEU A 117 -12.77 -9.36 1.45
N LEU A 118 -12.71 -9.11 0.13
CA LEU A 118 -12.76 -10.16 -0.89
C LEU A 118 -11.66 -11.23 -0.68
N GLY A 119 -11.94 -12.47 -1.04
CA GLY A 119 -11.04 -13.61 -0.85
C GLY A 119 -9.63 -13.49 -1.48
N ARG A 120 -9.44 -12.58 -2.44
CA ARG A 120 -8.15 -12.27 -3.08
C ARG A 120 -7.13 -11.58 -2.17
N TYR A 121 -7.57 -10.97 -1.06
CA TYR A 121 -6.65 -10.45 -0.04
C TYR A 121 -5.98 -11.59 0.75
N TYR A 122 -6.51 -12.81 0.67
CA TYR A 122 -6.04 -13.96 1.44
C TYR A 122 -4.86 -14.62 0.73
N VAL A 123 -3.72 -13.94 0.73
CA VAL A 123 -2.50 -14.33 0.03
C VAL A 123 -1.84 -15.52 0.73
N LYS A 124 -1.50 -16.56 -0.04
CA LYS A 124 -0.79 -17.76 0.46
C LYS A 124 0.71 -17.58 0.35
N ASP A 125 1.45 -18.28 1.21
CA ASP A 125 2.91 -18.33 1.18
C ASP A 125 3.55 -16.93 1.10
N VAL A 126 3.07 -16.01 1.95
CA VAL A 126 3.51 -14.61 1.97
C VAL A 126 5.02 -14.54 2.18
N GLU A 127 5.72 -13.87 1.27
CA GLU A 127 7.17 -13.67 1.31
C GLU A 127 7.57 -12.22 1.58
N ALA A 128 6.72 -11.27 1.21
CA ALA A 128 7.01 -9.86 1.34
C ALA A 128 5.77 -9.00 1.58
N ILE A 129 5.98 -7.84 2.18
CA ILE A 129 5.04 -6.72 2.20
C ILE A 129 5.76 -5.52 1.60
N GLU A 130 5.18 -4.92 0.57
CA GLU A 130 5.70 -3.71 -0.06
C GLU A 130 4.84 -2.49 0.33
N LEU A 131 5.49 -1.43 0.80
CA LEU A 131 4.85 -0.17 1.16
C LEU A 131 4.89 0.77 -0.04
N LEU A 132 3.72 1.22 -0.45
CA LEU A 132 3.51 2.07 -1.61
C LEU A 132 2.95 3.41 -1.13
N ARG A 133 3.71 4.50 -1.32
CA ARG A 133 3.24 5.83 -0.92
C ARG A 133 1.94 6.15 -1.65
N LYS A 134 0.92 6.57 -0.92
CA LYS A 134 -0.40 6.93 -1.44
C LYS A 134 -0.85 8.31 -0.95
N ILE A 135 -1.73 8.97 -1.69
CA ILE A 135 -2.50 10.15 -1.23
C ILE A 135 -3.97 9.78 -1.27
N GLU A 136 -4.68 10.03 -0.18
CA GLU A 136 -6.11 9.79 -0.07
C GLU A 136 -6.91 11.00 -0.53
N THR A 137 -8.05 10.75 -1.16
CA THR A 137 -9.01 11.76 -1.62
C THR A 137 -10.41 11.33 -1.25
N ARG A 138 -11.16 12.21 -0.58
CA ARG A 138 -12.54 11.95 -0.12
C ARG A 138 -13.36 13.23 -0.03
N PHE A 139 -14.68 13.08 0.02
CA PHE A 139 -15.55 14.13 0.53
C PHE A 139 -15.51 14.15 2.05
N GLU A 140 -15.64 15.32 2.68
CA GLU A 140 -15.58 15.46 4.15
C GLU A 140 -16.65 14.61 4.87
N GLU A 141 -17.84 14.52 4.28
CA GLU A 141 -18.96 13.80 4.88
C GLU A 141 -18.94 12.28 4.64
N GLU A 142 -18.04 11.80 3.77
CA GLU A 142 -17.96 10.39 3.41
C GLU A 142 -16.90 9.67 4.23
N GLU A 143 -17.26 8.52 4.80
CA GLU A 143 -16.29 7.62 5.44
C GLU A 143 -15.38 6.96 4.39
N ASP A 144 -15.89 6.75 3.19
CA ASP A 144 -15.17 6.14 2.09
C ASP A 144 -14.16 7.11 1.48
N PHE A 145 -13.03 6.57 1.07
CA PHE A 145 -11.99 7.33 0.37
C PHE A 145 -11.49 6.54 -0.83
N THR A 146 -10.95 7.30 -1.77
CA THR A 146 -10.12 6.76 -2.85
C THR A 146 -8.67 7.09 -2.55
N PHE A 147 -7.73 6.34 -3.10
CA PHE A 147 -6.32 6.70 -2.99
C PHE A 147 -5.60 6.54 -4.32
N SER A 148 -4.65 7.43 -4.55
CA SER A 148 -3.74 7.39 -5.69
C SER A 148 -2.38 6.89 -5.22
N LEU A 149 -1.86 5.85 -5.88
CA LEU A 149 -0.48 5.40 -5.65
C LEU A 149 0.48 6.32 -6.39
N ILE A 150 1.47 6.87 -5.67
CA ILE A 150 2.43 7.81 -6.25
C ILE A 150 3.19 7.22 -7.46
N MET A 151 3.45 5.92 -7.43
CA MET A 151 4.13 5.23 -8.53
C MET A 151 3.32 5.18 -9.84
N ASP A 152 2.00 5.36 -9.77
CA ASP A 152 1.10 5.34 -10.92
C ASP A 152 0.80 6.75 -11.44
N MET A 153 1.32 7.80 -10.77
CA MET A 153 1.06 9.20 -11.10
C MET A 153 2.05 9.76 -12.12
N ILE A 154 1.61 10.80 -12.84
CA ILE A 154 2.48 11.55 -13.76
C ILE A 154 3.39 12.47 -12.94
N VAL A 155 4.70 12.19 -12.99
CA VAL A 155 5.72 13.02 -12.35
C VAL A 155 6.22 14.07 -13.34
N ALA A 156 6.19 15.33 -12.93
CA ALA A 156 6.74 16.46 -13.68
C ALA A 156 7.76 17.24 -12.83
N THR A 157 8.46 18.18 -13.47
CA THR A 157 9.44 19.03 -12.78
C THR A 157 8.73 20.29 -12.26
N TYR A 158 8.84 20.55 -10.96
CA TYR A 158 8.45 21.82 -10.36
C TYR A 158 9.45 22.89 -10.78
N LEU A 159 8.92 24.00 -11.30
CA LEU A 159 9.70 25.12 -11.79
C LEU A 159 9.28 26.37 -11.04
N ASP A 160 10.19 26.86 -10.20
CA ASP A 160 10.08 28.16 -9.54
C ASP A 160 11.47 28.80 -9.53
N SER A 161 11.73 29.61 -10.56
CA SER A 161 13.01 30.32 -10.70
C SER A 161 13.32 31.29 -9.56
N THR A 162 12.36 31.55 -8.67
CA THR A 162 12.52 32.45 -7.52
C THR A 162 12.92 31.72 -6.23
N ASP A 163 12.71 30.40 -6.13
CA ASP A 163 13.12 29.58 -4.99
C ASP A 163 14.04 28.42 -5.44
N SER A 164 15.35 28.70 -5.44
CA SER A 164 16.38 27.74 -5.87
C SER A 164 16.44 26.43 -5.07
N PHE A 165 15.82 26.36 -3.88
CA PHE A 165 15.84 25.13 -3.09
C PHE A 165 14.88 24.08 -3.67
N TYR A 166 13.71 24.53 -4.14
CA TYR A 166 12.66 23.68 -4.71
C TYR A 166 12.69 23.63 -6.24
N ASP A 167 13.32 24.61 -6.90
CA ASP A 167 13.44 24.62 -8.35
C ASP A 167 14.08 23.34 -8.90
N GLY A 168 13.49 22.80 -9.97
CA GLY A 168 13.98 21.59 -10.64
C GLY A 168 13.66 20.27 -9.92
N ARG A 169 12.86 20.28 -8.85
CA ARG A 169 12.50 19.05 -8.11
C ARG A 169 11.38 18.28 -8.81
N PRO A 170 11.40 16.93 -8.77
CA PRO A 170 10.27 16.13 -9.23
C PRO A 170 9.08 16.32 -8.30
N GLY A 171 7.91 16.53 -8.88
CA GLY A 171 6.65 16.71 -8.18
C GLY A 171 5.45 16.20 -8.97
N ILE A 172 4.34 16.02 -8.27
CA ILE A 172 3.02 15.76 -8.85
C ILE A 172 2.16 16.98 -8.56
N LYS A 173 1.38 17.46 -9.54
CA LYS A 173 0.46 18.56 -9.28
C LYS A 173 -0.64 18.10 -8.33
N LEU A 174 -1.01 18.95 -7.38
CA LEU A 174 -2.06 18.61 -6.43
C LEU A 174 -3.41 18.42 -7.12
N SER A 175 -3.67 19.15 -8.20
CA SER A 175 -4.85 18.97 -9.04
C SER A 175 -4.96 17.58 -9.66
N ASP A 176 -3.84 16.89 -9.89
CA ASP A 176 -3.83 15.58 -10.56
C ASP A 176 -4.38 14.48 -9.64
N PHE A 177 -4.40 14.69 -8.32
CA PHE A 177 -5.08 13.81 -7.38
C PHE A 177 -6.60 13.95 -7.43
N ILE A 178 -7.12 15.09 -7.92
CA ILE A 178 -8.56 15.32 -8.04
C ILE A 178 -9.05 14.73 -9.37
N ILE A 179 -9.31 13.44 -9.36
CA ILE A 179 -9.79 12.71 -10.54
C ILE A 179 -11.23 13.11 -10.90
N ASN A 180 -11.53 13.20 -12.20
CA ASN A 180 -12.86 13.58 -12.69
C ASN A 180 -13.99 12.66 -12.18
N SER A 181 -13.68 11.41 -11.80
CA SER A 181 -14.67 10.51 -11.22
C SER A 181 -15.07 10.89 -9.79
N LEU A 182 -14.27 11.70 -9.10
CA LEU A 182 -14.61 12.24 -7.79
C LEU A 182 -15.57 13.42 -7.95
N THR A 183 -15.22 14.40 -8.78
CA THR A 183 -16.13 15.51 -9.10
C THR A 183 -15.90 16.06 -10.52
N PRO A 184 -16.96 16.30 -11.31
CA PRO A 184 -16.84 16.97 -12.60
C PRO A 184 -16.78 18.50 -12.50
N ALA A 185 -17.02 19.08 -11.32
CA ALA A 185 -17.06 20.53 -11.07
C ALA A 185 -16.19 20.90 -9.85
N PRO A 186 -14.86 20.74 -9.93
CA PRO A 186 -13.94 20.94 -8.79
C PRO A 186 -13.98 22.37 -8.22
N GLU A 187 -14.33 23.37 -9.02
CA GLU A 187 -14.48 24.75 -8.57
C GLU A 187 -15.56 24.96 -7.49
N ASN A 188 -16.51 24.04 -7.34
CA ASN A 188 -17.58 24.10 -6.34
C ASN A 188 -17.10 23.71 -4.93
N TYR A 189 -15.86 23.24 -4.79
CA TYR A 189 -15.33 22.74 -3.52
C TYR A 189 -14.21 23.63 -2.97
N THR A 190 -14.05 23.59 -1.65
CA THR A 190 -12.79 23.91 -0.98
C THR A 190 -12.05 22.62 -0.64
N TYR A 191 -10.73 22.73 -0.53
CA TYR A 191 -9.84 21.58 -0.40
C TYR A 191 -9.04 21.67 0.88
N THR A 192 -9.28 20.75 1.80
CA THR A 192 -8.50 20.63 3.03
C THR A 192 -7.39 19.60 2.81
N LEU A 193 -6.14 20.06 2.86
CA LEU A 193 -4.98 19.17 2.84
C LEU A 193 -4.62 18.81 4.27
N LEU A 194 -4.60 17.52 4.58
CA LEU A 194 -4.24 16.98 5.89
C LEU A 194 -2.90 16.26 5.83
N SER A 195 -2.01 16.62 6.74
CA SER A 195 -0.75 15.91 6.98
C SER A 195 -0.96 14.66 7.84
N ALA A 196 0.01 13.76 7.79
CA ALA A 196 0.11 12.63 8.70
C ALA A 196 0.28 13.04 10.17
N GLU A 197 0.78 14.26 10.45
CA GLU A 197 0.91 14.80 11.80
C GLU A 197 -0.37 15.46 12.34
N GLY A 198 -1.39 15.64 11.50
CA GLY A 198 -2.65 16.30 11.87
C GLY A 198 -2.70 17.80 11.57
N ASP A 199 -1.65 18.39 11.01
CA ASP A 199 -1.72 19.73 10.42
C ASP A 199 -2.67 19.74 9.21
N GLN A 200 -3.52 20.77 9.12
CA GLN A 200 -4.44 20.95 8.01
C GLN A 200 -4.38 22.37 7.44
N ARG A 201 -4.58 22.51 6.12
CA ARG A 201 -4.67 23.81 5.42
C ARG A 201 -5.75 23.76 4.35
N VAL A 202 -6.49 24.86 4.21
CA VAL A 202 -7.62 24.97 3.28
C VAL A 202 -7.22 25.79 2.07
N PHE A 203 -7.60 25.32 0.88
CA PHE A 203 -7.32 25.96 -0.40
C PHE A 203 -8.57 26.03 -1.26
N SER A 204 -8.68 27.09 -2.06
CA SER A 204 -9.58 27.11 -3.21
C SER A 204 -9.06 26.19 -4.32
N TRP A 205 -9.94 25.80 -5.26
CA TRP A 205 -9.52 25.09 -6.46
C TRP A 205 -8.39 25.80 -7.22
N PHE A 206 -8.50 27.12 -7.38
CA PHE A 206 -7.50 27.92 -8.10
C PHE A 206 -6.13 27.88 -7.42
N GLU A 207 -6.09 27.94 -6.09
CA GLU A 207 -4.84 27.79 -5.34
C GLU A 207 -4.31 26.37 -5.45
N LEU A 208 -5.16 25.35 -5.31
CA LEU A 208 -4.76 23.94 -5.41
C LEU A 208 -4.09 23.62 -6.76
N GLN A 209 -4.59 24.19 -7.86
CA GLN A 209 -4.02 24.03 -9.20
C GLN A 209 -2.61 24.61 -9.35
N THR A 210 -2.22 25.56 -8.49
CA THR A 210 -0.85 26.09 -8.45
C THR A 210 0.08 25.23 -7.60
N GLY A 211 -0.47 24.26 -6.86
CA GLY A 211 0.22 23.45 -5.90
C GLY A 211 0.80 22.16 -6.48
N TRP A 212 1.90 21.73 -5.87
CA TRP A 212 2.66 20.55 -6.19
C TRP A 212 3.02 19.81 -4.91
N TRP A 213 3.02 18.48 -4.95
CA TRP A 213 3.62 17.64 -3.93
C TRP A 213 4.98 17.14 -4.43
N LEU A 214 6.05 17.48 -3.72
CA LEU A 214 7.43 17.21 -4.14
C LEU A 214 7.94 15.89 -3.57
N LEU A 215 8.21 14.91 -4.46
CA LEU A 215 8.41 13.50 -4.11
C LEU A 215 9.53 13.28 -3.09
N ASN A 216 10.69 13.90 -3.31
CA ASN A 216 11.89 13.64 -2.50
C ASN A 216 11.91 14.39 -1.17
N LEU A 217 10.97 15.33 -0.99
CA LEU A 217 10.87 16.18 0.19
C LEU A 217 9.61 15.89 1.01
N ASP A 218 8.68 15.11 0.44
CA ASP A 218 7.34 14.85 0.97
C ASP A 218 6.64 16.12 1.49
N VAL A 219 6.67 17.19 0.68
CA VAL A 219 6.15 18.50 1.04
C VAL A 219 5.41 19.16 -0.10
N THR A 220 4.39 19.96 0.22
CA THR A 220 3.67 20.78 -0.76
C THR A 220 4.35 22.11 -1.04
N LYS A 221 4.23 22.57 -2.29
CA LYS A 221 4.70 23.88 -2.78
C LYS A 221 3.73 24.48 -3.77
N PHE A 222 3.58 25.80 -3.73
CA PHE A 222 2.68 26.55 -4.59
C PHE A 222 3.46 27.57 -5.41
N PHE A 223 2.99 27.87 -6.62
CA PHE A 223 3.55 28.93 -7.46
C PHE A 223 2.45 29.82 -8.07
N PRO A 224 2.36 31.11 -7.70
CA PRO A 224 3.26 31.85 -6.82
C PRO A 224 3.25 31.34 -5.38
N ASP A 225 4.32 31.62 -4.61
CA ASP A 225 4.40 31.22 -3.19
C ASP A 225 3.23 31.84 -2.40
N LEU A 226 2.47 30.99 -1.72
CA LEU A 226 1.34 31.39 -0.86
C LEU A 226 1.80 31.62 0.60
N GLY A 227 3.10 31.50 0.88
CA GLY A 227 3.71 31.72 2.18
C GLY A 227 4.01 30.41 2.92
N ALA A 228 4.79 30.52 4.01
CA ALA A 228 5.24 29.36 4.78
C ALA A 228 4.08 28.51 5.32
N ASP A 229 2.96 29.15 5.66
CA ASP A 229 1.78 28.48 6.21
C ASP A 229 1.02 27.64 5.19
N SER A 230 1.29 27.76 3.90
CA SER A 230 0.70 26.91 2.85
C SER A 230 1.37 25.53 2.76
N ARG A 231 2.53 25.34 3.39
CA ARG A 231 3.34 24.11 3.28
C ARG A 231 2.74 23.03 4.16
N ILE A 232 2.51 21.86 3.57
CA ILE A 232 2.10 20.62 4.25
C ILE A 232 3.21 19.60 4.02
N ILE A 233 3.73 19.01 5.10
CA ILE A 233 4.67 17.89 5.07
C ILE A 233 3.87 16.60 5.25
N HIS A 234 4.37 15.48 4.71
CA HIS A 234 3.74 14.16 4.85
C HIS A 234 2.25 14.17 4.48
N LEU A 235 1.91 14.80 3.34
CA LEU A 235 0.53 14.93 2.89
C LEU A 235 -0.16 13.55 2.89
N GLN A 236 -1.22 13.39 3.65
CA GLN A 236 -1.97 12.14 3.76
C GLN A 236 -3.24 12.19 2.92
N THR A 237 -4.04 13.23 3.11
CA THR A 237 -5.41 13.30 2.59
C THR A 237 -5.68 14.67 1.97
N ILE A 238 -6.47 14.68 0.90
CA ILE A 238 -7.11 15.87 0.34
C ILE A 238 -8.63 15.68 0.47
N GLU A 239 -9.27 16.48 1.31
CA GLU A 239 -10.71 16.47 1.52
C GLU A 239 -11.40 17.54 0.70
N LEU A 240 -12.54 17.19 0.11
CA LEU A 240 -13.39 18.09 -0.65
C LEU A 240 -14.60 18.50 0.21
N ILE A 241 -14.78 19.80 0.38
CA ILE A 241 -15.89 20.39 1.14
C ILE A 241 -16.72 21.25 0.19
N ASP A 242 -18.01 20.94 0.04
CA ASP A 242 -18.91 21.67 -0.86
C ASP A 242 -19.09 23.11 -0.35
N LYS A 243 -19.02 24.09 -1.25
CA LYS A 243 -19.25 25.51 -0.92
C LYS A 243 -20.72 25.89 -0.82
N THR A 244 -21.62 25.02 -1.26
CA THR A 244 -23.04 25.34 -1.45
C THR A 244 -23.92 25.03 -0.24
N GLU A 245 -23.32 24.50 0.84
CA GLU A 245 -23.99 24.28 2.12
C GLU A 245 -23.97 25.50 3.06
#